data_AF-I5C0V3-F1
#
_entry.id   AF-I5C0V3-F1
#
_cell.length_a   1.000
_cell.length_b   1.000
_cell.length_c   1.000
_cell.angle_alpha   90.00
_cell.angle_beta   90.00
_cell.angle_gamma   90.00
#
_symmetry.space_group_name_H-M   'P 1'
#
loop_
_entity.id
_entity.type
_entity.pdbx_description
1 polymer ?
#
loop_
_entity_poly.entity_id
_entity_poly.type
_entity_poly.pdbx_seq_one_letter_code
_entity_poly.pdbx_strand_id
1 'polypeptide(L)'
;MDLGGGRIQLSPSPKEDFITSVHVVGEELFILGRKRVYRARPGDQGDKLYREDITDSLFLAFKQRYGYLRKIDKLADGRYILLQGGEGIQVPTLIKGEHFICFNAYSYLEEGDSLLIGTSRGLKIYKADSLYDFSWNNQKLQNPVYALMRDSKGVLWMGTDRGVTTYKQGSLRVLDEKSGLAGSEVNRSALLDYPDKGVLIGTQFGLSVYRGQEDAFTQPAPKVGIIATRLPDQEAMALPSGESAAHRTPRTMCRLAIERRVSLSSRTWSFATGSTGCMRNGRN
;
A
#
# COMPACT_ATOMS: atom_id res chain seq x y z
N MET A 1 13.17 -20.53 18.99
CA MET A 1 12.11 -20.43 20.00
C MET A 1 11.60 -21.84 20.22
N ASP A 2 12.12 -22.49 21.26
CA ASP A 2 11.53 -23.73 21.74
C ASP A 2 10.25 -23.33 22.48
N LEU A 3 9.09 -23.63 21.91
CA LEU A 3 7.79 -23.47 22.58
C LEU A 3 7.69 -24.61 23.62
N GLY A 4 8.55 -24.54 24.64
CA GLY A 4 8.88 -25.67 25.50
C GLY A 4 7.64 -26.40 26.00
N GLY A 5 7.39 -27.59 25.46
CA GLY A 5 6.46 -28.64 25.93
C GLY A 5 5.03 -28.25 26.31
N GLY A 6 4.64 -26.99 26.18
CA GLY A 6 3.37 -26.44 26.66
C GLY A 6 2.25 -26.92 25.75
N ARG A 7 1.35 -27.74 26.30
CA ARG A 7 0.15 -28.18 25.58
C ARG A 7 -0.69 -26.93 25.25
N ILE A 8 -0.80 -26.60 23.96
CA ILE A 8 -1.67 -25.51 23.50
C ILE A 8 -3.11 -25.90 23.87
N GLN A 9 -3.71 -25.13 24.77
CA GLN A 9 -5.11 -25.29 25.14
C GLN A 9 -5.95 -24.34 24.30
N LEU A 10 -6.85 -24.90 23.49
CA LEU A 10 -7.81 -24.13 22.72
C LEU A 10 -9.10 -24.03 23.54
N SER A 11 -9.62 -22.82 23.69
CA SER A 11 -10.91 -22.58 24.32
C SER A 11 -11.68 -21.57 23.49
N PRO A 12 -12.99 -21.78 23.25
CA PRO A 12 -13.80 -20.83 22.52
C PRO A 12 -13.91 -19.52 23.28
N SER A 13 -14.09 -18.42 22.54
CA SER A 13 -14.44 -17.12 23.13
C SER A 13 -15.79 -17.26 23.87
N PRO A 14 -15.89 -16.90 25.16
CA PRO A 14 -17.10 -17.10 25.96
C PRO A 14 -18.33 -16.36 25.44
N LYS A 15 -18.15 -15.37 24.55
CA LYS A 15 -19.23 -14.53 24.01
C LYS A 15 -19.48 -14.73 22.52
N GLU A 16 -18.94 -15.79 21.91
CA GLU A 16 -19.02 -16.04 20.45
C GLU A 16 -18.53 -14.84 19.60
N ASP A 17 -17.69 -13.97 20.19
CA ASP A 17 -17.11 -12.84 19.45
C ASP A 17 -15.92 -13.31 18.65
N PHE A 18 -15.90 -12.95 17.36
CA PHE A 18 -14.82 -13.29 16.46
C PHE A 18 -13.62 -12.40 16.75
N ILE A 19 -12.64 -12.96 17.46
CA ILE A 19 -11.41 -12.26 17.80
C ILE A 19 -10.58 -12.06 16.55
N THR A 20 -10.27 -10.80 16.25
CA THR A 20 -9.55 -10.38 15.05
C THR A 20 -8.07 -10.15 15.31
N SER A 21 -7.72 -9.67 16.50
CA SER A 21 -6.33 -9.44 16.89
C SER A 21 -6.18 -9.32 18.41
N VAL A 22 -4.94 -9.50 18.87
CA VAL A 22 -4.55 -9.38 20.27
C VAL A 22 -3.27 -8.54 20.31
N HIS A 23 -3.23 -7.56 21.20
CA HIS A 23 -2.11 -6.61 21.32
C HIS A 23 -1.68 -6.53 22.78
N VAL A 24 -0.39 -6.68 23.03
CA VAL A 24 0.22 -6.41 24.33
C VAL A 24 0.72 -4.98 24.32
N VAL A 25 0.24 -4.16 25.23
CA VAL A 25 0.55 -2.72 25.28
C VAL A 25 0.98 -2.38 26.70
N GLY A 26 2.29 -2.34 26.94
CA GLY A 26 2.84 -2.29 28.29
C GLY A 26 2.45 -3.54 29.09
N GLU A 27 1.86 -3.33 30.27
CA GLU A 27 1.38 -4.42 31.16
C GLU A 27 -0.08 -4.83 30.88
N GLU A 28 -0.69 -4.29 29.82
CA GLU A 28 -2.07 -4.57 29.45
C GLU A 28 -2.12 -5.48 28.21
N LEU A 29 -3.12 -6.36 28.18
CA LEU A 29 -3.48 -7.18 27.04
C LEU A 29 -4.81 -6.67 26.49
N PHE A 30 -4.84 -6.28 25.22
CA PHE A 30 -6.05 -5.91 24.52
C PHE A 30 -6.47 -6.99 23.54
N ILE A 31 -7.73 -7.40 23.61
CA ILE A 31 -8.31 -8.43 22.76
C ILE A 31 -9.39 -7.77 21.92
N LEU A 32 -9.17 -7.70 20.61
CA LEU A 32 -10.04 -6.98 19.69
C LEU A 32 -10.92 -7.97 18.92
N GLY A 33 -12.22 -7.92 19.15
CA GLY A 33 -13.23 -8.59 18.34
C GLY A 33 -13.80 -7.68 17.25
N ARG A 34 -14.72 -8.22 16.44
CA ARG A 34 -15.46 -7.40 15.46
C ARG A 34 -16.43 -6.44 16.12
N LYS A 35 -16.95 -6.81 17.29
CA LYS A 35 -17.99 -6.03 17.98
C LYS A 35 -17.52 -5.51 19.33
N ARG A 36 -16.56 -6.20 19.98
CA ARG A 36 -16.15 -5.86 21.34
C ARG A 36 -14.64 -5.69 21.44
N VAL A 37 -14.25 -4.94 22.46
CA VAL A 37 -12.87 -4.71 22.85
C VAL A 37 -12.76 -5.10 24.32
N TYR A 38 -11.86 -6.02 24.62
CA TYR A 38 -11.60 -6.45 25.99
C TYR A 38 -10.22 -6.01 26.43
N ARG A 39 -10.13 -5.71 27.72
CA ARG A 39 -8.88 -5.50 28.43
C ARG A 39 -8.64 -6.67 29.38
N ALA A 40 -7.39 -7.11 29.45
CA ALA A 40 -6.94 -8.19 30.32
C ALA A 40 -5.49 -7.93 30.73
N ARG A 41 -4.91 -8.85 31.53
CA ARG A 41 -3.49 -8.83 31.87
C ARG A 41 -2.73 -9.99 31.22
N PRO A 42 -1.45 -9.81 30.89
CA PRO A 42 -0.57 -10.93 30.58
C PRO A 42 -0.65 -11.99 31.68
N GLY A 43 -1.06 -13.21 31.32
CA GLY A 43 -1.25 -14.33 32.26
C GLY A 43 -2.70 -14.67 32.61
N ASP A 44 -3.67 -13.80 32.27
CA ASP A 44 -5.08 -14.19 32.34
C ASP A 44 -5.38 -15.36 31.39
N GLN A 45 -6.33 -16.22 31.79
CA GLN A 45 -6.73 -17.41 31.03
C GLN A 45 -8.25 -17.62 31.09
N GLY A 46 -8.80 -18.26 30.06
CA GLY A 46 -10.23 -18.55 29.94
C GLY A 46 -11.08 -17.28 30.07
N ASP A 47 -12.16 -17.35 30.86
CA ASP A 47 -13.09 -16.23 31.04
C ASP A 47 -12.45 -14.95 31.57
N LYS A 48 -11.31 -15.04 32.28
CA LYS A 48 -10.60 -13.85 32.80
C LYS A 48 -10.20 -12.89 31.70
N LEU A 49 -9.86 -13.41 30.51
CA LEU A 49 -9.48 -12.62 29.34
C LEU A 49 -10.62 -11.71 28.83
N TYR A 50 -11.88 -12.00 29.19
CA TYR A 50 -13.06 -11.35 28.64
C TYR A 50 -13.92 -10.63 29.70
N ARG A 51 -13.44 -10.54 30.94
CA ARG A 51 -14.19 -9.93 32.05
C ARG A 51 -14.38 -8.44 31.87
N GLU A 52 -13.35 -7.75 31.39
CA GLU A 52 -13.39 -6.31 31.22
C GLU A 52 -13.67 -5.93 29.76
N ASP A 53 -14.95 -5.79 29.44
CA ASP A 53 -15.43 -5.31 28.14
C ASP A 53 -15.46 -3.77 28.15
N ILE A 54 -14.52 -3.14 27.45
CA ILE A 54 -14.33 -1.67 27.44
C ILE A 54 -14.99 -0.98 26.23
N THR A 55 -15.79 -1.73 25.47
CA THR A 55 -16.35 -1.29 24.19
C THR A 55 -17.11 0.03 24.30
N ASP A 56 -18.10 0.09 25.19
CA ASP A 56 -18.97 1.27 25.31
C ASP A 56 -18.20 2.49 25.79
N SER A 57 -17.30 2.33 26.77
CA SER A 57 -16.47 3.42 27.28
C SER A 57 -15.54 3.97 26.20
N LEU A 58 -14.95 3.10 25.38
CA LEU A 58 -14.08 3.48 24.29
C LEU A 58 -14.84 4.26 23.21
N PHE A 59 -15.97 3.73 22.74
CA PHE A 59 -16.76 4.37 21.69
C PHE A 59 -17.45 5.66 22.18
N LEU A 60 -17.80 5.73 23.47
CA LEU A 60 -18.23 6.98 24.10
C LEU A 60 -17.12 8.04 24.07
N ALA A 61 -15.87 7.67 24.36
CA ALA A 61 -14.72 8.58 24.25
C ALA A 61 -14.48 9.05 22.80
N PHE A 62 -14.76 8.20 21.82
CA PHE A 62 -14.72 8.55 20.40
C PHE A 62 -15.91 9.41 19.95
N LYS A 63 -16.93 9.57 20.81
CA LYS A 63 -18.23 10.18 20.47
C LYS A 63 -18.85 9.50 19.24
N GLN A 64 -18.72 8.17 19.16
CA GLN A 64 -19.10 7.34 18.02
C GLN A 64 -19.95 6.16 18.50
N ARG A 65 -20.87 5.67 17.67
CA ARG A 65 -21.75 4.52 18.01
C ARG A 65 -21.42 3.23 17.26
N TYR A 66 -20.66 3.31 16.16
CA TYR A 66 -20.43 2.21 15.23
C TYR A 66 -18.99 2.21 14.77
N GLY A 67 -18.38 1.03 14.65
CA GLY A 67 -17.02 0.84 14.15
C GLY A 67 -16.45 -0.44 14.70
N TYR A 68 -15.29 -0.84 14.21
CA TYR A 68 -14.50 -1.88 14.85
C TYR A 68 -13.03 -1.51 14.86
N LEU A 69 -12.34 -1.91 15.92
CA LEU A 69 -10.91 -1.71 16.01
C LEU A 69 -10.16 -2.82 15.27
N ARG A 70 -9.13 -2.40 14.55
CA ARG A 70 -8.18 -3.27 13.86
C ARG A 70 -6.92 -3.48 14.68
N LYS A 71 -6.45 -2.41 15.31
CA LYS A 71 -5.21 -2.37 16.07
C LYS A 71 -5.31 -1.37 17.20
N ILE A 72 -4.65 -1.68 18.31
CA ILE A 72 -4.36 -0.77 19.41
C ILE A 72 -2.89 -0.91 19.76
N ASP A 73 -2.23 0.20 20.04
CA ASP A 73 -0.82 0.24 20.42
C ASP A 73 -0.53 1.49 21.25
N LYS A 74 0.71 1.66 21.70
CA LYS A 74 1.15 2.84 22.45
C LYS A 74 2.28 3.56 21.71
N LEU A 75 2.09 4.86 21.53
CA LEU A 75 3.07 5.75 20.91
C LEU A 75 4.20 6.08 21.88
N ALA A 76 5.34 6.52 21.35
CA ALA A 76 6.49 6.96 22.14
C ALA A 76 6.16 8.13 23.09
N ASP A 77 5.19 8.97 22.74
CA ASP A 77 4.70 10.08 23.58
C ASP A 77 3.73 9.64 24.69
N GLY A 78 3.46 8.35 24.80
CA GLY A 78 2.61 7.75 25.83
C GLY A 78 1.13 7.67 25.50
N ARG A 79 0.66 8.29 24.40
CA ARG A 79 -0.74 8.17 23.95
C ARG A 79 -1.00 6.81 23.34
N TYR A 80 -2.24 6.35 23.42
CA TYR A 80 -2.68 5.19 22.65
C TYR A 80 -2.93 5.56 21.19
N ILE A 81 -2.46 4.73 20.27
CA ILE A 81 -2.88 4.79 18.87
C ILE A 81 -3.87 3.66 18.59
N LEU A 82 -5.01 4.01 18.00
CA LEU A 82 -6.04 3.07 17.60
C LEU A 82 -6.26 3.16 16.10
N LEU A 83 -6.32 2.01 15.44
CA LEU A 83 -6.71 1.93 14.04
C LEU A 83 -8.10 1.33 13.97
N GLN A 84 -9.03 2.04 13.35
CA GLN A 84 -10.41 1.59 13.18
C GLN A 84 -10.74 1.32 11.71
N GLY A 85 -11.85 0.60 11.50
CA GLY A 85 -12.51 0.48 10.22
C GLY A 85 -14.02 0.63 10.36
N GLY A 86 -14.67 0.92 9.24
CA GLY A 86 -16.12 0.88 9.09
C GLY A 86 -16.47 0.05 7.87
N GLU A 87 -16.95 -1.19 8.06
CA GLU A 87 -17.55 -1.95 6.97
C GLU A 87 -18.97 -1.45 6.75
N GLY A 88 -19.24 -0.88 5.57
CA GLY A 88 -20.55 -0.36 5.20
C GLY A 88 -20.98 0.93 5.94
N ILE A 89 -20.11 1.53 6.75
CA ILE A 89 -20.42 2.72 7.55
C ILE A 89 -19.27 3.72 7.44
N GLN A 90 -19.60 5.01 7.29
CA GLN A 90 -18.61 6.07 7.34
C GLN A 90 -18.16 6.30 8.79
N VAL A 91 -16.85 6.22 9.01
CA VAL A 91 -16.21 6.59 10.28
C VAL A 91 -15.25 7.76 10.04
N PRO A 92 -15.04 8.66 11.03
CA PRO A 92 -14.11 9.78 10.90
C PRO A 92 -12.69 9.31 10.56
N THR A 93 -11.99 10.07 9.73
CA THR A 93 -10.58 9.78 9.36
C THR A 93 -9.64 9.83 10.55
N LEU A 94 -9.87 10.79 11.45
CA LEU A 94 -9.04 11.07 12.62
C LEU A 94 -9.94 11.52 13.77
N ILE A 95 -9.78 10.90 14.93
CA ILE A 95 -10.37 11.30 16.21
C ILE A 95 -9.23 11.49 17.20
N LYS A 96 -9.24 12.59 17.93
CA LYS A 96 -8.22 12.91 18.94
C LYS A 96 -8.87 13.02 20.30
N GLY A 97 -8.22 12.44 21.31
CA GLY A 97 -8.50 12.68 22.71
C GLY A 97 -7.22 13.09 23.44
N GLU A 98 -7.34 13.37 24.73
CA GLU A 98 -6.20 13.73 25.58
C GLU A 98 -5.12 12.63 25.63
N HIS A 99 -5.55 11.37 25.72
CA HIS A 99 -4.67 10.21 25.88
C HIS A 99 -4.63 9.28 24.67
N PHE A 100 -5.28 9.65 23.55
CA PHE A 100 -5.35 8.78 22.39
C PHE A 100 -5.44 9.53 21.06
N ILE A 101 -5.03 8.84 20.00
CA ILE A 101 -5.29 9.20 18.62
C ILE A 101 -5.85 7.99 17.89
N CYS A 102 -6.94 8.19 17.14
CA CYS A 102 -7.61 7.12 16.42
C CYS A 102 -7.72 7.46 14.93
N PHE A 103 -7.26 6.57 14.06
CA PHE A 103 -7.29 6.73 12.61
C PHE A 103 -8.17 5.68 11.95
N ASN A 104 -8.92 6.07 10.91
CA ASN A 104 -9.48 5.11 9.96
C ASN A 104 -8.37 4.63 9.00
N ALA A 105 -7.70 3.54 9.36
CA ALA A 105 -6.45 3.10 8.74
C ALA A 105 -6.22 1.59 8.94
N TYR A 106 -5.30 1.02 8.17
CA TYR A 106 -4.92 -0.39 8.25
C TYR A 106 -3.63 -0.63 9.02
N SER A 107 -2.67 0.30 8.91
CA SER A 107 -1.35 0.18 9.52
C SER A 107 -0.83 1.57 9.92
N TYR A 108 0.14 1.59 10.82
CA TYR A 108 0.88 2.79 11.17
C TYR A 108 2.36 2.47 11.36
N LEU A 109 3.21 3.49 11.27
CA LEU A 109 4.62 3.44 11.64
C LEU A 109 5.04 4.79 12.24
N GLU A 110 5.69 4.77 13.40
CA GLU A 110 6.30 5.95 14.01
C GLU A 110 7.63 6.28 13.33
N GLU A 111 7.81 7.55 12.96
CA GLU A 111 8.97 8.07 12.25
C GLU A 111 9.35 9.44 12.82
N GLY A 112 10.18 9.43 13.87
CA GLY A 112 10.49 10.63 14.65
C GLY A 112 9.22 11.29 15.16
N ASP A 113 9.03 12.57 14.87
CA ASP A 113 7.84 13.34 15.29
C ASP A 113 6.61 13.14 14.38
N SER A 114 6.63 12.13 13.50
CA SER A 114 5.59 11.91 12.51
C SER A 114 5.04 10.48 12.60
N LEU A 115 3.77 10.32 12.21
CA LEU A 115 3.16 9.02 12.03
C LEU A 115 2.89 8.80 10.55
N LEU A 116 3.44 7.73 9.99
CA LEU A 116 3.01 7.19 8.71
C LEU A 116 1.74 6.38 8.94
N ILE A 117 0.67 6.67 8.20
CA ILE A 117 -0.64 6.06 8.35
C ILE A 117 -1.03 5.41 7.02
N GLY A 118 -1.10 4.08 6.98
CA GLY A 118 -1.53 3.33 5.81
C GLY A 118 -3.05 3.28 5.73
N THR A 119 -3.64 3.86 4.68
CA THR A 119 -5.10 4.00 4.52
C THR A 119 -5.60 3.30 3.27
N SER A 120 -6.92 3.29 3.06
CA SER A 120 -7.54 2.85 1.81
C SER A 120 -7.30 3.78 0.62
N ARG A 121 -6.71 4.96 0.85
CA ARG A 121 -6.41 5.97 -0.16
C ARG A 121 -4.94 6.36 -0.15
N GLY A 122 -4.07 5.37 0.01
CA GLY A 122 -2.63 5.60 0.06
C GLY A 122 -2.05 5.76 1.46
N LEU A 123 -0.78 6.16 1.44
CA LEU A 123 -0.02 6.52 2.62
C LEU A 123 -0.29 7.97 2.98
N LYS A 124 -0.62 8.22 4.25
CA LYS A 124 -0.71 9.56 4.83
C LYS A 124 0.41 9.76 5.84
N ILE A 125 0.74 11.01 6.11
CA ILE A 125 1.62 11.37 7.20
C ILE A 125 0.87 12.31 8.11
N TYR A 126 0.90 12.02 9.40
CA TYR A 126 0.42 12.90 10.45
C TYR A 126 1.61 13.53 11.16
N LYS A 127 1.68 14.86 11.17
CA LYS A 127 2.75 15.63 11.82
C LYS A 127 2.18 16.98 12.24
N ALA A 128 2.59 17.47 13.41
CA ALA A 128 2.17 18.79 13.93
C ALA A 128 0.65 19.00 13.82
N ASP A 129 -0.11 18.01 14.32
CA ASP A 129 -1.57 18.01 14.33
C ASP A 129 -2.29 18.04 12.97
N SER A 130 -1.54 17.85 11.89
CA SER A 130 -2.06 17.88 10.53
C SER A 130 -1.84 16.55 9.82
N LEU A 131 -2.79 16.15 8.99
CA LEU A 131 -2.73 14.93 8.18
C LEU A 131 -2.61 15.30 6.69
N TYR A 132 -1.59 14.78 6.02
CA TYR A 132 -1.32 15.05 4.61
C TYR A 132 -1.06 13.77 3.83
N ASP A 133 -1.26 13.82 2.51
CA ASP A 133 -0.92 12.71 1.64
C ASP A 133 0.60 12.62 1.47
N PHE A 134 1.14 11.40 1.55
CA PHE A 134 2.51 11.16 1.13
C PHE A 134 2.64 11.45 -0.37
N SER A 135 3.68 12.22 -0.72
CA SER A 135 3.99 12.52 -2.11
C SER A 135 5.47 12.34 -2.41
N TRP A 136 5.75 11.93 -3.63
CA TRP A 136 7.08 11.72 -4.20
C TRP A 136 7.08 12.31 -5.61
N ASN A 137 8.00 13.22 -5.91
CA ASN A 137 8.10 13.88 -7.23
C ASN A 137 6.74 14.41 -7.76
N ASN A 138 5.95 15.06 -6.90
CA ASN A 138 4.59 15.56 -7.17
C ASN A 138 3.54 14.48 -7.50
N GLN A 139 3.85 13.21 -7.26
CA GLN A 139 2.91 12.09 -7.37
C GLN A 139 2.51 11.60 -5.98
N LYS A 140 1.34 10.95 -5.90
CA LYS A 140 0.82 10.35 -4.66
C LYS A 140 0.73 8.84 -4.83
N LEU A 141 1.05 8.09 -3.79
CA LEU A 141 0.69 6.67 -3.73
C LEU A 141 -0.81 6.58 -3.47
N GLN A 142 -1.60 6.14 -4.44
CA GLN A 142 -3.07 6.08 -4.31
C GLN A 142 -3.60 4.72 -3.86
N ASN A 143 -2.80 3.66 -4.04
CA ASN A 143 -3.17 2.30 -3.68
C ASN A 143 -3.37 2.17 -2.16
N PRO A 144 -4.35 1.38 -1.70
CA PRO A 144 -4.47 1.00 -0.29
C PRO A 144 -3.14 0.51 0.28
N VAL A 145 -2.80 0.97 1.49
CA VAL A 145 -1.57 0.56 2.20
C VAL A 145 -1.96 -0.24 3.44
N TYR A 146 -1.75 -1.56 3.36
CA TYR A 146 -2.15 -2.53 4.37
C TYR A 146 -1.07 -2.86 5.40
N ALA A 147 0.19 -2.69 5.02
CA ALA A 147 1.34 -2.95 5.88
C ALA A 147 2.38 -1.85 5.70
N LEU A 148 2.97 -1.43 6.82
CA LEU A 148 4.05 -0.46 6.87
C LEU A 148 5.18 -1.03 7.73
N MET A 149 6.41 -0.89 7.25
CA MET A 149 7.59 -1.34 7.96
C MET A 149 8.80 -0.55 7.45
N ARG A 150 9.70 -0.16 8.34
CA ARG A 150 11.05 0.25 7.95
C ARG A 150 12.02 -0.87 8.26
N ASP A 151 12.79 -1.28 7.27
CA ASP A 151 13.82 -2.30 7.48
C ASP A 151 15.06 -1.72 8.17
N SER A 152 15.94 -2.60 8.63
CA SER A 152 17.24 -2.31 9.23
C SER A 152 18.20 -1.52 8.32
N LYS A 153 17.91 -1.41 7.02
CA LYS A 153 18.68 -0.63 6.04
C LYS A 153 18.05 0.73 5.74
N GLY A 154 16.98 1.10 6.46
CA GLY A 154 16.27 2.37 6.33
C GLY A 154 15.31 2.45 5.14
N VAL A 155 15.03 1.34 4.45
CA VAL A 155 14.03 1.29 3.38
C VAL A 155 12.65 1.28 4.01
N LEU A 156 11.77 2.15 3.55
CA LEU A 156 10.35 2.10 3.90
C LEU A 156 9.63 1.14 2.97
N TRP A 157 8.98 0.13 3.53
CA TRP A 157 8.20 -0.89 2.85
C TRP A 157 6.70 -0.60 3.06
N MET A 158 5.97 -0.52 1.95
CA MET A 158 4.53 -0.27 1.92
C MET A 158 3.84 -1.42 1.19
N GLY A 159 3.22 -2.33 1.93
CA GLY A 159 2.43 -3.42 1.37
C GLY A 159 1.07 -2.91 0.90
N THR A 160 0.73 -3.18 -0.36
CA THR A 160 -0.46 -2.66 -1.04
C THR A 160 -1.27 -3.78 -1.70
N ASP A 161 -2.38 -3.43 -2.37
CA ASP A 161 -3.14 -4.31 -3.27
C ASP A 161 -2.48 -4.53 -4.65
N ARG A 162 -1.36 -3.84 -4.91
CA ARG A 162 -0.57 -3.89 -6.16
C ARG A 162 0.91 -4.17 -5.90
N GLY A 163 1.17 -5.02 -4.93
CA GLY A 163 2.48 -5.49 -4.50
C GLY A 163 3.04 -4.65 -3.36
N VAL A 164 4.37 -4.61 -3.27
CA VAL A 164 5.07 -3.81 -2.28
C VAL A 164 5.70 -2.60 -2.95
N THR A 165 5.35 -1.41 -2.48
CA THR A 165 6.09 -0.19 -2.83
C THR A 165 7.19 0.02 -1.80
N THR A 166 8.44 0.12 -2.25
CA THR A 166 9.60 0.45 -1.42
C THR A 166 10.01 1.89 -1.67
N TYR A 167 10.42 2.59 -0.62
CA TYR A 167 10.92 3.96 -0.69
C TYR A 167 12.29 4.06 -0.02
N LYS A 168 13.30 4.47 -0.78
CA LYS A 168 14.67 4.70 -0.31
C LYS A 168 15.26 5.92 -1.01
N GLN A 169 15.79 6.88 -0.23
CA GLN A 169 16.54 8.04 -0.76
C GLN A 169 15.82 8.76 -1.90
N GLY A 170 14.53 9.05 -1.74
CA GLY A 170 13.76 9.77 -2.76
C GLY A 170 13.40 8.94 -3.99
N SER A 171 13.59 7.62 -3.99
CA SER A 171 13.23 6.72 -5.09
C SER A 171 12.19 5.72 -4.63
N LEU A 172 11.14 5.56 -5.43
CA LEU A 172 10.15 4.50 -5.28
C LEU A 172 10.47 3.33 -6.21
N ARG A 173 10.26 2.13 -5.73
CA ARG A 173 10.27 0.90 -6.53
C ARG A 173 9.10 0.01 -6.14
N VAL A 174 8.43 -0.54 -7.14
CA VAL A 174 7.36 -1.52 -6.93
C VAL A 174 7.93 -2.93 -7.12
N LEU A 175 7.61 -3.81 -6.19
CA LEU A 175 7.79 -5.25 -6.28
C LEU A 175 6.39 -5.85 -6.44
N ASP A 176 6.17 -6.60 -7.50
CA ASP A 176 4.89 -7.23 -7.85
C ASP A 176 5.13 -8.65 -8.39
N GLU A 177 4.10 -9.29 -8.92
CA GLU A 177 4.22 -10.63 -9.53
C GLU A 177 5.22 -10.66 -10.69
N LYS A 178 5.35 -9.56 -11.46
CA LYS A 178 6.35 -9.45 -12.54
C LYS A 178 7.77 -9.39 -11.99
N SER A 179 7.92 -8.92 -10.75
CA SER A 179 9.17 -8.88 -10.00
C SER A 179 9.44 -10.18 -9.23
N GLY A 180 8.52 -11.16 -9.28
CA GLY A 180 8.66 -12.46 -8.61
C GLY A 180 7.93 -12.60 -7.27
N LEU A 181 7.08 -11.65 -6.87
CA LEU A 181 6.22 -11.86 -5.69
C LEU A 181 5.19 -12.96 -5.96
N ALA A 182 4.90 -13.76 -4.93
CA ALA A 182 3.91 -14.84 -5.00
C ALA A 182 2.47 -14.34 -5.28
N GLY A 183 2.17 -13.08 -4.93
CA GLY A 183 0.88 -12.45 -5.22
C GLY A 183 0.93 -10.94 -5.09
N SER A 184 0.01 -10.25 -5.76
CA SER A 184 -0.05 -8.79 -5.77
C SER A 184 -0.74 -8.13 -4.55
N GLU A 185 -1.50 -8.84 -3.71
CA GLU A 185 -2.15 -8.25 -2.54
C GLU A 185 -1.41 -8.63 -1.26
N VAL A 186 -0.76 -7.64 -0.64
CA VAL A 186 -0.04 -7.85 0.62
C VAL A 186 -1.04 -7.87 1.77
N ASN A 187 -1.00 -8.93 2.57
CA ASN A 187 -1.87 -9.04 3.73
C ASN A 187 -1.54 -7.96 4.78
N ARG A 188 -2.54 -7.60 5.60
CA ARG A 188 -2.37 -6.58 6.65
C ARG A 188 -1.26 -6.97 7.61
N SER A 189 -0.36 -6.03 7.89
CA SER A 189 0.82 -6.23 8.75
C SER A 189 1.74 -7.38 8.33
N ALA A 190 1.66 -7.87 7.09
CA ALA A 190 2.41 -9.04 6.62
C ALA A 190 3.77 -8.66 5.99
N LEU A 191 4.50 -7.76 6.66
CA LEU A 191 5.87 -7.40 6.33
C LEU A 191 6.73 -7.62 7.58
N LEU A 192 7.84 -8.34 7.43
CA LEU A 192 8.79 -8.56 8.51
C LEU A 192 10.22 -8.46 7.99
N ASP A 193 11.01 -7.56 8.58
CA ASP A 193 12.44 -7.53 8.37
C ASP A 193 13.04 -8.71 9.12
N TYR A 194 13.71 -9.59 8.39
CA TYR A 194 14.43 -10.71 8.95
C TYR A 194 15.92 -10.50 8.65
N PRO A 195 16.66 -9.87 9.59
CA PRO A 195 18.07 -9.56 9.40
C PRO A 195 18.85 -10.76 8.86
N ASP A 196 19.77 -10.48 7.94
CA ASP A 196 20.58 -11.45 7.18
C ASP A 196 19.84 -12.35 6.18
N LYS A 197 18.51 -12.48 6.28
CA LYS A 197 17.70 -13.33 5.37
C LYS A 197 16.81 -12.55 4.41
N GLY A 198 16.59 -11.27 4.66
CA GLY A 198 15.82 -10.37 3.81
C GLY A 198 14.48 -9.97 4.41
N VAL A 199 13.54 -9.55 3.57
CA VAL A 199 12.19 -9.14 4.01
C VAL A 199 11.19 -10.24 3.67
N LEU A 200 10.49 -10.73 4.69
CA LEU A 200 9.37 -11.64 4.53
C LEU A 200 8.11 -10.85 4.14
N ILE A 201 7.43 -11.29 3.08
CA ILE A 201 6.27 -10.61 2.50
C ILE A 201 5.14 -11.64 2.39
N GLY A 202 4.12 -11.51 3.23
CA GLY A 202 2.93 -12.35 3.17
C GLY A 202 1.89 -11.74 2.22
N THR A 203 1.50 -12.51 1.21
CA THR A 203 0.52 -12.13 0.20
C THR A 203 -0.72 -13.01 0.28
N GLN A 204 -1.74 -12.72 -0.51
CA GLN A 204 -2.94 -13.55 -0.64
C GLN A 204 -2.65 -14.96 -1.21
N PHE A 205 -1.48 -15.18 -1.82
CA PHE A 205 -1.09 -16.46 -2.43
C PHE A 205 0.11 -17.14 -1.76
N GLY A 206 0.57 -16.63 -0.60
CA GLY A 206 1.59 -17.29 0.20
C GLY A 206 2.65 -16.34 0.73
N LEU A 207 3.87 -16.86 0.92
CA LEU A 207 4.99 -16.12 1.48
C LEU A 207 6.07 -15.92 0.41
N SER A 208 6.51 -14.68 0.23
CA SER A 208 7.70 -14.33 -0.55
C SER A 208 8.82 -13.88 0.38
N VAL A 209 10.07 -14.06 -0.06
CA VAL A 209 11.25 -13.55 0.64
C VAL A 209 12.01 -12.66 -0.32
N TYR A 210 12.06 -11.37 -0.03
CA TYR A 210 12.89 -10.45 -0.81
C TYR A 210 14.32 -10.43 -0.28
N ARG A 211 15.29 -10.70 -1.16
CA ARG A 211 16.72 -10.61 -0.86
C ARG A 211 17.34 -9.54 -1.73
N GLY A 212 17.73 -8.40 -1.16
CA GLY A 212 18.30 -7.28 -1.93
C GLY A 212 19.60 -7.59 -2.70
N GLN A 213 20.28 -8.70 -2.41
CA GLN A 213 21.39 -9.19 -3.24
C GLN A 213 20.93 -9.61 -4.65
N GLU A 214 19.67 -10.01 -4.79
CA GLU A 214 19.09 -10.43 -6.06
C GLU A 214 18.88 -9.26 -7.03
N ASP A 215 18.85 -8.02 -6.51
CA ASP A 215 18.79 -6.82 -7.33
C ASP A 215 20.07 -6.59 -8.14
N ALA A 216 21.20 -7.14 -7.71
CA ALA A 216 22.46 -7.03 -8.45
C ALA A 216 22.45 -7.84 -9.76
N PHE A 217 21.49 -8.75 -9.95
CA PHE A 217 21.30 -9.47 -11.21
C PHE A 217 20.52 -8.66 -12.26
N THR A 218 20.42 -7.34 -12.11
CA THR A 218 19.92 -6.47 -13.18
C THR A 218 20.76 -6.70 -14.43
N GLN A 219 20.16 -7.35 -15.43
CA GLN A 219 20.75 -7.45 -16.76
C GLN A 219 21.02 -6.03 -17.26
N PRO A 220 22.15 -5.80 -17.97
CA PRO A 220 22.39 -4.50 -18.59
C PRO A 220 21.17 -4.12 -19.44
N ALA A 221 20.81 -2.83 -19.43
CA ALA A 221 19.69 -2.33 -20.21
C ALA A 221 19.75 -2.95 -21.61
N PRO A 222 18.70 -3.64 -22.06
CA PRO A 222 18.75 -4.35 -23.33
C PRO A 222 19.06 -3.33 -24.42
N LYS A 223 19.99 -3.69 -25.32
CA LYS A 223 20.29 -2.84 -26.47
C LYS A 223 19.00 -2.75 -27.30
N VAL A 224 18.43 -1.55 -27.37
CA VAL A 224 17.23 -1.30 -28.18
C VAL A 224 17.67 -1.14 -29.63
N GLY A 225 17.12 -1.97 -30.50
CA GLY A 225 17.25 -1.83 -31.95
C GLY A 225 15.96 -1.28 -32.55
N ILE A 226 16.08 -0.45 -33.59
CA ILE A 226 14.94 -0.07 -34.43
C ILE A 226 14.74 -1.22 -35.43
N ILE A 227 13.63 -1.95 -35.30
CA ILE A 227 13.31 -3.10 -36.17
C ILE A 227 12.49 -2.72 -37.42
N ALA A 228 11.78 -1.60 -37.37
CA ALA A 228 11.01 -1.08 -38.49
C ALA A 228 10.70 0.41 -38.29
N THR A 229 10.51 1.12 -39.41
CA THR A 229 9.92 2.46 -39.45
C THR A 229 8.80 2.45 -40.47
N ARG A 230 7.66 3.07 -40.15
CA ARG A 230 6.55 3.25 -41.09
C ARG A 230 6.24 4.73 -41.23
N LEU A 231 6.09 5.19 -42.46
CA LEU A 231 5.51 6.50 -42.72
C LEU A 231 3.97 6.36 -42.61
N PRO A 232 3.26 7.31 -41.97
CA PRO A 232 1.82 7.38 -42.08
C PRO A 232 1.49 7.47 -43.57
N ASP A 233 0.55 6.65 -44.04
CA ASP A 233 0.01 6.61 -45.41
C ASP A 233 0.78 5.78 -46.46
N GLN A 234 1.70 4.88 -46.06
CA GLN A 234 2.11 3.78 -46.92
C GLN A 234 1.80 2.40 -46.31
N GLU A 235 1.11 1.56 -47.09
CA GLU A 235 0.92 0.14 -46.77
C GLU A 235 2.28 -0.50 -46.44
N ALA A 236 2.30 -1.34 -45.40
CA ALA A 236 3.55 -1.83 -44.84
C ALA A 236 4.20 -2.76 -45.88
N MET A 237 5.38 -2.40 -46.39
CA MET A 237 6.23 -3.40 -47.03
C MET A 237 6.64 -4.44 -45.99
N ALA A 238 6.26 -5.69 -46.23
CA ALA A 238 6.71 -6.82 -45.42
C ALA A 238 8.24 -6.90 -45.48
N LEU A 239 8.88 -7.06 -44.31
CA LEU A 239 10.31 -7.34 -44.25
C LEU A 239 10.57 -8.71 -44.88
N PRO A 240 11.57 -8.86 -45.78
CA PRO A 240 11.98 -10.17 -46.27
C PRO A 240 12.46 -11.01 -45.08
N SER A 241 11.95 -12.24 -44.98
CA SER A 241 12.40 -13.19 -43.98
C SER A 241 13.84 -13.61 -44.28
N GLY A 242 14.76 -13.16 -43.44
CA GLY A 242 16.12 -13.67 -43.37
C GLY A 242 17.11 -12.96 -44.28
N GLU A 243 17.78 -11.94 -43.75
CA GLU A 243 19.23 -11.76 -43.95
C GLU A 243 19.74 -10.65 -43.02
N SER A 244 20.70 -11.01 -42.16
CA SER A 244 21.49 -10.07 -41.39
C SER A 244 22.48 -9.40 -42.35
N ALA A 245 22.13 -8.23 -42.88
CA ALA A 245 23.08 -7.37 -43.59
C ALA A 245 23.59 -6.27 -42.67
N ALA A 246 24.77 -6.47 -42.08
CA ALA A 246 25.53 -5.39 -41.48
C ALA A 246 26.03 -4.45 -42.59
N HIS A 247 25.29 -3.39 -42.89
CA HIS A 247 25.75 -2.33 -43.76
C HIS A 247 26.35 -1.18 -42.94
N ARG A 248 27.66 -0.95 -43.16
CA ARG A 248 28.36 0.26 -42.75
C ARG A 248 27.80 1.41 -43.57
N THR A 249 27.11 2.35 -42.94
CA THR A 249 26.75 3.62 -43.57
C THR A 249 27.95 4.58 -43.57
N PRO A 250 28.20 5.33 -44.67
CA PRO A 250 29.13 6.44 -44.66
C PRO A 250 28.58 7.56 -43.76
N ARG A 251 29.49 8.33 -43.16
CA ARG A 251 29.21 9.52 -42.35
C ARG A 251 28.40 10.54 -43.16
N THR A 252 27.08 10.56 -43.00
CA THR A 252 26.27 11.75 -43.25
C THR A 252 25.51 12.06 -41.97
N MET A 253 25.88 13.20 -41.38
CA MET A 253 25.28 13.75 -40.17
C MET A 253 23.79 14.08 -40.45
N CYS A 254 22.87 13.18 -40.07
CA CYS A 254 21.49 13.59 -39.87
C CYS A 254 21.38 14.21 -38.47
N ARG A 255 21.46 15.54 -38.45
CA ARG A 255 21.25 16.36 -37.26
C ARG A 255 19.76 16.32 -36.91
N LEU A 256 19.37 15.43 -36.00
CA LEU A 256 18.01 15.43 -35.46
C LEU A 256 17.89 16.60 -34.47
N ALA A 257 17.49 17.77 -34.97
CA ALA A 257 17.13 18.90 -34.13
C ALA A 257 15.74 18.64 -33.52
N ILE A 258 15.69 18.25 -32.25
CA ILE A 258 14.45 18.35 -31.46
C ILE A 258 14.46 19.75 -30.85
N GLU A 259 14.02 20.75 -31.61
CA GLU A 259 13.66 22.06 -31.03
C GLU A 259 12.19 22.04 -30.64
N ARG A 260 11.92 21.98 -29.33
CA ARG A 260 10.65 22.42 -28.77
C ARG A 260 10.61 23.95 -28.81
N ARG A 261 9.97 24.53 -29.83
CA ARG A 261 9.47 25.91 -29.76
C ARG A 261 7.95 25.88 -29.88
N VAL A 262 7.29 26.07 -28.75
CA VAL A 262 5.92 26.60 -28.71
C VAL A 262 6.04 28.11 -28.88
N SER A 263 5.55 28.64 -29.99
CA SER A 263 5.24 30.07 -30.13
C SER A 263 3.81 30.23 -30.62
N LEU A 264 2.96 30.75 -29.74
CA LEU A 264 1.61 31.21 -30.07
C LEU A 264 1.69 32.51 -30.89
N SER A 265 1.00 32.57 -32.04
CA SER A 265 0.42 33.83 -32.51
C SER A 265 -0.79 33.58 -33.42
N SER A 266 -1.96 33.93 -32.89
CA SER A 266 -3.18 34.45 -33.53
C SER A 266 -3.44 34.17 -35.03
N ARG A 267 -4.56 33.52 -35.35
CA ARG A 267 -5.78 34.19 -35.87
C ARG A 267 -6.94 33.21 -36.11
N THR A 268 -8.08 33.60 -35.54
CA THR A 268 -9.49 33.35 -35.91
C THR A 268 -10.09 31.95 -35.88
N TRP A 269 -11.16 31.87 -35.08
CA TRP A 269 -12.09 30.78 -34.86
C TRP A 269 -13.15 30.66 -35.97
N SER A 270 -13.64 29.44 -36.18
CA SER A 270 -15.05 29.14 -36.50
C SER A 270 -15.41 27.79 -35.87
N PHE A 271 -16.35 27.79 -34.93
CA PHE A 271 -16.98 26.56 -34.43
C PHE A 271 -18.21 26.23 -35.28
N ALA A 272 -18.35 24.96 -35.66
CA ALA A 272 -19.63 24.37 -36.02
C ALA A 272 -19.89 23.21 -35.06
N THR A 273 -20.85 23.38 -34.17
CA THR A 273 -21.43 22.32 -33.34
C THR A 273 -22.41 21.52 -34.19
N GLY A 274 -22.11 20.24 -34.43
CA GLY A 274 -23.03 19.28 -35.04
C GLY A 274 -23.30 18.13 -34.07
N SER A 275 -24.42 18.21 -33.35
CA SER A 275 -25.03 17.08 -32.66
C SER A 275 -25.92 16.32 -33.63
N THR A 276 -25.71 15.01 -33.80
CA THR A 276 -26.74 14.13 -34.35
C THR A 276 -26.64 12.76 -33.68
N GLY A 277 -27.64 12.44 -32.86
CA GLY A 277 -28.00 11.06 -32.57
C GLY A 277 -28.67 10.42 -33.79
N CYS A 278 -28.79 9.10 -33.80
CA CYS A 278 -29.79 8.45 -34.64
C CYS A 278 -30.32 7.17 -34.02
N MET A 279 -31.65 7.05 -34.17
CA MET A 279 -32.55 6.04 -33.64
C MET A 279 -32.49 4.72 -34.40
N ARG A 280 -33.09 3.72 -33.74
CA ARG A 280 -33.72 2.50 -34.26
C ARG A 280 -34.22 2.60 -35.69
N ASN A 281 -34.06 1.52 -36.44
CA ASN A 281 -35.00 1.12 -37.49
C ASN A 281 -35.39 -0.34 -37.30
N GLY A 282 -36.70 -0.59 -37.36
CA GLY A 282 -37.28 -1.91 -37.52
C GLY A 282 -38.18 -1.94 -38.75
N ARG A 283 -38.50 -3.18 -39.15
CA ARG A 283 -39.47 -3.66 -40.15
C ARG A 283 -38.97 -3.73 -41.60
N ASN A 284 -38.93 -4.96 -42.14
CA ASN A 284 -40.12 -5.56 -42.73
C ASN A 284 -40.47 -6.86 -41.99
#